data_AF-A0A1W9R8Y0-F1
#
_entry.id   AF-A0A1W9R8Y0-F1
#
_cell.length_a   1.000
_cell.length_b   1.000
_cell.length_c   1.000
_cell.angle_alpha   90.00
_cell.angle_beta   90.00
_cell.angle_gamma   90.00
#
_symmetry.space_group_name_H-M   'P 1'
#
loop_
_entity.id
_entity.type
_entity.pdbx_description
1 polymer ?
#
loop_
_entity_poly.entity_id
_entity_poly.type
_entity_poly.pdbx_seq_one_letter_code
_entity_poly.pdbx_strand_id
1 'polypeptide(L)' 'MDVFLAEEQEFQRLLKNSQVKKDGNFLVRIASLKDIIRMKKSSARPIDLADLELIKEYKKYRKNYK' A
#
# COMPACT_ATOMS: atom_id res chain seq x y z
N MET A 1 7.52 -2.97 -11.43
CA MET A 1 7.63 -3.75 -10.19
C MET A 1 8.40 -2.89 -9.20
N ASP A 2 7.78 -2.48 -8.09
CA ASP A 2 8.46 -1.72 -7.04
C ASP A 2 9.11 -2.68 -6.04
N VAL A 3 10.33 -2.38 -5.64
CA VAL A 3 11.07 -3.12 -4.61
C VAL A 3 11.32 -2.19 -3.44
N PHE A 4 10.96 -2.63 -2.25
CA PHE A 4 11.13 -1.87 -1.00
C PHE A 4 12.09 -2.64 -0.09
N LEU A 5 13.04 -1.94 0.50
CA LEU A 5 13.84 -2.48 1.60
C LEU A 5 13.08 -2.21 2.90
N ALA A 6 12.93 -3.26 3.71
CA ALA A 6 12.29 -3.18 5.01
C ALA A 6 13.08 -4.02 6.01
N GLU A 7 13.06 -3.60 7.27
CA GLU A 7 13.60 -4.42 8.36
C GLU A 7 12.77 -5.70 8.52
N GLU A 8 13.39 -6.76 9.04
CA GLU A 8 12.75 -8.07 9.20
C GLU A 8 11.43 -7.97 9.97
N GLN A 9 11.41 -7.20 11.06
CA GLN A 9 10.24 -7.02 11.91
C GLN A 9 9.09 -6.33 11.16
N GLU A 10 9.42 -5.36 10.31
CA GLU A 10 8.44 -4.70 9.45
C GLU A 10 7.87 -5.67 8.41
N PHE A 11 8.73 -6.48 7.79
CA PHE A 11 8.32 -7.49 6.82
C PHE A 11 7.40 -8.55 7.45
N GLN A 12 7.74 -9.08 8.63
CA GLN A 12 6.92 -10.06 9.33
C GLN A 12 5.54 -9.50 9.68
N ARG A 13 5.48 -8.24 10.11
CA ARG A 13 4.20 -7.56 10.37
C ARG A 13 3.36 -7.42 9.10
N LEU A 14 3.96 -7.03 7.98
CA LEU A 14 3.31 -6.95 6.67
C LEU A 14 2.77 -8.32 6.23
N LEU A 15 3.60 -9.36 6.33
CA LEU A 15 3.23 -10.72 5.96
C LEU A 15 2.05 -11.24 6.80
N LYS A 16 2.10 -11.04 8.12
CA LYS A 16 1.04 -11.45 9.06
C LYS A 16 -0.29 -10.75 8.78
N ASN A 17 -0.25 -9.48 8.40
CA ASN A 17 -1.46 -8.68 8.14
C ASN A 17 -1.95 -8.77 6.68
N SER A 18 -1.19 -9.42 5.80
CA SER A 18 -1.57 -9.59 4.40
C SER A 18 -2.74 -10.57 4.24
N GLN A 19 -3.54 -10.36 3.19
CA GLN A 19 -4.59 -11.29 2.80
C GLN A 19 -4.18 -12.02 1.53
N VAL A 20 -4.41 -13.33 1.47
CA VAL A 20 -4.23 -14.09 0.23
C VAL A 20 -5.49 -13.93 -0.61
N LYS A 21 -5.33 -13.51 -1.87
CA LYS A 21 -6.40 -13.47 -2.86
C LYS A 21 -5.98 -14.25 -4.10
N LYS A 22 -6.98 -14.75 -4.83
CA LYS A 22 -6.78 -15.39 -6.12
C LYS A 22 -6.86 -14.32 -7.21
N ASP A 23 -5.87 -14.30 -8.09
CA ASP A 23 -5.84 -13.50 -9.31
C ASP A 23 -5.51 -14.43 -10.49
N GLY A 24 -6.52 -14.74 -11.30
CA GLY A 24 -6.44 -15.81 -12.31
C GLY A 24 -6.05 -17.16 -11.72
N ASN A 25 -4.90 -17.69 -12.13
CA ASN A 25 -4.35 -18.96 -11.63
C ASN A 25 -3.35 -18.79 -10.48
N PHE A 26 -3.11 -17.55 -10.02
CA PHE A 26 -2.13 -17.25 -8.99
C PHE A 26 -2.78 -16.91 -7.66
N LEU A 27 -2.10 -17.27 -6.57
CA LEU A 27 -2.40 -16.76 -5.23
C LEU A 27 -1.44 -15.61 -4.94
N VAL A 28 -1.99 -14.42 -4.72
CA VAL A 28 -1.24 -13.21 -4.43
C VAL A 28 -1.54 -12.74 -3.00
N ARG A 29 -0.52 -12.25 -2.31
CA ARG A 29 -0.68 -11.60 -1.00
C ARG A 29 -0.88 -10.11 -1.20
N ILE A 30 -1.96 -9.60 -0.63
CA ILE A 30 -2.34 -8.19 -0.72
C ILE A 30 -2.17 -7.55 0.66
N ALA A 31 -1.36 -6.49 0.71
CA ALA A 31 -1.19 -5.66 1.90
C ALA A 31 -2.35 -4.66 2.04
N SER A 32 -2.64 -4.24 3.27
CA SER A 32 -3.66 -3.20 3.49
C SER A 32 -3.21 -1.86 2.92
N LEU A 33 -4.17 -1.00 2.53
CA LEU A 33 -3.84 0.35 2.07
C LEU A 33 -3.05 1.14 3.11
N LYS A 34 -3.33 0.94 4.41
CA LYS A 34 -2.57 1.59 5.49
C LYS A 34 -1.10 1.19 5.47
N ASP A 35 -0.83 -0.09 5.23
CA ASP A 35 0.52 -0.61 5.19
C ASP A 35 1.28 -0.15 3.94
N ILE A 36 0.61 -0.12 2.77
CA ILE A 36 1.19 0.44 1.54
C ILE A 36 1.54 1.91 1.72
N ILE A 37 0.64 2.70 2.34
CA ILE A 37 0.92 4.12 2.63
C ILE A 37 2.16 4.26 3.51
N ARG A 38 2.33 3.39 4.50
CA ARG A 38 3.49 3.44 5.40
C ARG A 38 4.79 3.12 4.66
N MET A 39 4.80 2.07 3.83
CA MET A 39 5.96 1.72 3.00
C MET A 39 6.34 2.83 2.02
N LYS A 40 5.34 3.49 1.41
CA LYS A 40 5.57 4.62 0.50
C LYS A 40 6.07 5.88 1.20
N LYS A 41 5.74 6.06 2.48
CA LYS A 41 6.27 7.19 3.27
C LYS A 41 7.73 6.96 3.69
N SER A 42 8.12 5.72 3.99
CA SER A 42 9.51 5.43 4.38
C SER A 42 10.48 5.54 3.20
N SER A 43 10.03 5.25 1.97
CA SER A 43 10.85 5.41 0.76
C SER A 43 11.08 6.88 0.36
N ALA A 44 10.17 7.79 0.75
CA ALA A 44 10.18 9.23 0.45
C ALA A 44 10.43 9.59 -1.03
N ARG A 45 10.16 8.67 -1.97
CA ARG A 45 10.36 8.93 -3.40
C ARG A 45 9.32 9.95 -3.90
N PRO A 46 9.69 10.90 -4.78
CA PRO A 46 8.74 11.88 -5.31
C PRO A 46 7.48 11.26 -5.93
N ILE A 47 7.62 10.11 -6.62
CA ILE A 47 6.50 9.39 -7.21
C ILE A 47 5.56 8.77 -6.17
N ASP A 48 6.11 8.26 -5.06
CA ASP A 48 5.33 7.70 -3.97
C ASP A 48 4.54 8.79 -3.23
N LEU A 49 5.09 10.00 -3.13
CA LEU A 49 4.39 11.15 -2.55
C LEU A 49 3.22 11.62 -3.42
N ALA A 50 3.40 11.67 -4.74
CA ALA A 50 2.34 12.00 -5.68
C ALA A 50 1.17 10.99 -5.60
N ASP A 51 1.48 9.68 -5.54
CA ASP A 51 0.46 8.64 -5.38
C ASP A 51 -0.33 8.79 -4.07
N LEU A 52 0.35 9.17 -2.97
CA LEU A 52 -0.30 9.41 -1.68
C LEU A 52 -1.23 10.62 -1.71
N GLU A 53 -0.87 11.66 -2.46
CA GLU A 53 -1.69 12.85 -2.65
C GLU A 53 -2.95 12.52 -3.47
N LEU A 54 -2.80 11.75 -4.55
CA LEU A 54 -3.92 11.28 -5.37
C LEU A 54 -4.93 10.45 -4.56
N ILE A 55 -4.45 9.59 -3.65
CA ILE A 55 -5.30 8.81 -2.73
C ILE A 55 -6.07 9.73 -1.77
N LYS A 56 -5.45 10.82 -1.29
CA LYS A 56 -6.12 11.80 -0.42
C LYS A 56 -7.22 12.55 -1.17
N GLU A 57 -6.92 12.99 -2.40
CA GLU A 57 -7.90 13.69 -3.24
C GLU A 57 -9.10 12.81 -3.54
N TYR A 58 -8.90 11.57 -3.97
CA TYR A 58 -9.99 10.63 -4.22
C TYR A 58 -10.91 10.46 -2.99
N LYS A 59 -10.33 10.36 -1.78
CA LYS A 59 -11.11 10.27 -0.54
C LYS A 59 -11.92 11.54 -0.27
N LYS A 60 -11.36 12.72 -0.56
CA LYS A 60 -12.05 14.02 -0.42
C LYS A 60 -13.23 14.10 -1.37
N TYR A 61 -13.03 13.77 -2.65
CA TYR A 61 -14.10 13.72 -3.64
C TYR A 61 -15.21 12.75 -3.23
N ARG A 62 -14.88 11.53 -2.85
CA ARG A 62 -15.89 10.53 -2.45
C ARG A 62 -16.72 10.93 -1.23
N LYS A 63 -16.17 11.74 -0.33
CA LYS A 63 -16.88 12.21 0.88
C LYS A 63 -17.89 13.33 0.58
N ASN A 64 -17.68 14.08 -0.51
CA ASN A 64 -18.55 15.20 -0.91
C ASN A 64 -19.76 14.78 -1.78
N TYR A 65 -19.81 13.52 -2.24
CA TYR A 65 -20.93 12.96 -3.01
C TYR A 65 -21.73 11.91 -2.22
N LYS A 66 -21.80 12.06 -0.90
CA LYS A 66 -22.61 11.25 0.02
C LYS A 66 -23.57 12.16 0.76
#